data_AF-A0A1Q7NZ33-F1
#
_entry.id   AF-A0A1Q7NZ33-F1
#
_cell.length_a   1.000
_cell.length_b   1.000
_cell.length_c   1.000
_cell.angle_alpha   90.00
_cell.angle_beta   90.00
_cell.angle_gamma   90.00
#
_symmetry.space_group_name_H-M   'P 1'
#
loop_
_entity.id
_entity.type
_entity.pdbx_description
1 polymer ?
#
loop_
_entity_poly.entity_id
_entity_poly.type
_entity_poly.pdbx_seq_one_letter_code
_entity_poly.pdbx_strand_id
1 'polypeptide(L)'
;MAKIEKYGAAGVYDPSGYSQGMKVTGAQALLFTAGQVPYDADGGVKHRGDFKAQARAVFAAIKALVEAGGGTLDSVVKITSYVTDVRYRQDFRTVREEFFGAKGPASTMV
;
A
#
# COMPACT_ATOMS: atom_id res chain seq x y z
N MET A 1 -3.93 -14.01 -18.04
CA MET A 1 -3.96 -12.82 -17.16
C MET A 1 -3.38 -13.21 -15.82
N ALA A 2 -2.76 -12.26 -15.11
CA ALA A 2 -2.26 -12.52 -13.76
C ALA A 2 -3.44 -12.86 -12.82
N LYS A 3 -3.25 -13.87 -11.98
CA LYS A 3 -4.18 -14.19 -10.89
C LYS A 3 -3.51 -13.82 -9.57
N ILE A 4 -4.14 -12.94 -8.81
CA ILE A 4 -3.65 -12.45 -7.53
C ILE A 4 -4.64 -12.88 -6.45
N GLU A 5 -4.17 -13.64 -5.47
CA GLU A 5 -5.02 -14.25 -4.44
C GLU A 5 -4.46 -14.00 -3.06
N LYS A 6 -5.35 -13.71 -2.10
CA LYS A 6 -5.00 -13.69 -0.68
C LYS A 6 -4.64 -15.10 -0.26
N TYR A 7 -3.54 -15.24 0.47
CA TYR A 7 -3.01 -16.53 0.92
C TYR A 7 -2.85 -16.52 2.43
N GLY A 8 -3.35 -17.57 3.07
CA GLY A 8 -3.21 -17.83 4.49
C GLY A 8 -2.93 -19.32 4.71
N ALA A 9 -2.18 -19.64 5.75
CA ALA A 9 -1.88 -21.02 6.12
C ALA A 9 -2.70 -21.43 7.35
N ALA A 10 -3.08 -22.71 7.40
CA ALA A 10 -3.71 -23.27 8.59
C ALA A 10 -2.79 -23.10 9.81
N GLY A 11 -3.36 -22.69 10.94
CA GLY A 11 -2.60 -22.44 12.17
C GLY A 11 -1.92 -21.06 12.26
N VAL A 12 -2.04 -20.20 11.23
CA VAL A 12 -1.55 -18.82 11.28
C VAL A 12 -2.71 -17.87 11.55
N TYR A 13 -2.58 -16.98 12.54
CA TYR A 13 -3.59 -15.96 12.84
C TYR A 13 -3.87 -15.09 11.61
N ASP A 14 -5.13 -14.88 11.25
CA ASP A 14 -5.49 -14.09 10.08
C ASP A 14 -6.06 -12.71 10.49
N PRO A 15 -5.29 -11.62 10.36
CA PRO A 15 -5.74 -10.29 10.72
C PRO A 15 -6.81 -9.78 9.75
N SER A 16 -7.71 -8.92 10.25
CA SER A 16 -8.77 -8.34 9.41
C SER A 16 -8.23 -7.31 8.41
N GLY A 17 -7.18 -6.56 8.77
CA GLY A 17 -6.73 -5.39 8.01
C GLY A 17 -5.83 -5.66 6.80
N TYR A 18 -5.19 -6.82 6.71
CA TYR A 18 -4.24 -7.14 5.64
C TYR A 18 -4.21 -8.65 5.40
N SER A 19 -3.69 -9.06 4.25
CA SER A 19 -3.57 -10.48 3.89
C SER A 19 -2.24 -11.04 4.37
N GLN A 20 -2.21 -12.23 4.99
CA GLN A 20 -0.96 -12.82 5.48
C GLN A 20 0.07 -13.07 4.37
N GLY A 21 -0.41 -13.50 3.21
CA GLY A 21 0.35 -13.59 1.98
C GLY A 21 -0.49 -13.19 0.77
N MET A 22 0.18 -12.96 -0.34
CA MET A 22 -0.42 -12.79 -1.65
C MET A 22 0.25 -13.76 -2.61
N LYS A 23 -0.54 -14.61 -3.26
CA LYS A 23 -0.08 -15.55 -4.28
C LYS A 23 -0.35 -14.94 -5.66
N VAL A 24 0.68 -14.89 -6.49
CA VAL A 24 0.59 -14.38 -7.86
C VAL A 24 0.95 -15.50 -8.82
N THR A 25 0.11 -15.76 -9.82
CA THR A 25 0.39 -16.70 -10.91
C THR A 25 0.10 -16.06 -12.26
N GLY A 26 0.84 -16.45 -13.30
CA GLY A 26 0.60 -15.96 -14.67
C GLY A 26 0.84 -14.46 -14.88
N ALA A 27 1.60 -13.80 -13.99
CA ALA A 27 2.05 -12.43 -14.20
C ALA A 27 3.10 -12.38 -15.31
N GLN A 28 2.99 -11.39 -16.20
CA GLN A 28 3.92 -11.19 -17.31
C GLN A 28 5.01 -10.17 -16.97
N ALA A 29 4.76 -9.31 -15.98
CA ALA A 29 5.69 -8.29 -15.52
C ALA A 29 5.55 -8.09 -14.01
N LEU A 30 6.63 -7.61 -13.39
CA LEU A 30 6.65 -7.15 -12.01
C LEU A 30 7.13 -5.69 -12.00
N LEU A 31 6.33 -4.81 -11.41
CA LEU A 31 6.70 -3.42 -11.20
C LEU A 31 7.18 -3.24 -9.76
N PHE A 32 8.43 -2.86 -9.59
CA PHE A 32 8.99 -2.51 -8.28
C PHE A 32 9.04 -0.98 -8.16
N THR A 33 8.30 -0.42 -7.22
CA THR A 33 8.33 1.01 -6.94
C THR A 33 9.33 1.31 -5.84
N ALA A 34 10.08 2.40 -5.98
CA ALA A 34 10.78 3.01 -4.85
C ALA A 34 9.77 3.47 -3.77
N GLY A 35 10.26 3.74 -2.57
CA GLY A 35 9.45 4.33 -1.50
C GLY A 35 8.89 5.68 -1.94
N GLN A 36 7.57 5.84 -1.80
CA GLN A 36 6.89 7.10 -2.09
C GLN A 36 6.75 7.92 -0.81
N VAL A 37 6.88 9.25 -0.95
CA VAL A 37 6.78 10.24 0.13
C VAL A 37 5.86 11.38 -0.37
N PRO A 38 5.33 12.24 0.52
CA PRO A 38 4.36 13.27 0.13
C PRO A 38 5.08 14.47 -0.52
N TYR A 39 5.69 14.26 -1.68
CA TYR A 39 6.30 15.34 -2.44
C TYR A 39 5.25 16.29 -3.05
N ASP A 40 5.54 17.58 -3.08
CA ASP A 40 4.92 18.52 -4.02
C ASP A 40 5.61 18.45 -5.39
N ALA A 41 5.18 19.30 -6.34
CA ALA A 41 5.69 19.28 -7.71
C ALA A 41 7.19 19.64 -7.82
N ASP A 42 7.72 20.33 -6.81
CA ASP A 42 9.10 20.82 -6.77
C ASP A 42 10.00 19.93 -5.88
N GLY A 43 9.49 18.80 -5.39
CA GLY A 43 10.20 17.88 -4.50
C GLY A 43 10.22 18.34 -3.03
N GLY A 44 9.45 19.38 -2.69
CA GLY A 44 9.21 19.82 -1.31
C GLY A 44 8.20 18.93 -0.58
N VAL A 45 7.93 19.26 0.69
CA VAL A 45 7.01 18.46 1.52
C VAL A 45 5.58 19.01 1.41
N LYS A 46 4.68 18.19 0.87
CA LYS A 46 3.24 18.44 0.84
C LYS A 46 2.61 18.20 2.22
N HIS A 47 1.55 18.94 2.53
CA HIS A 47 0.69 18.74 3.71
C HIS A 47 1.43 18.72 5.06
N ARG A 48 2.37 19.65 5.28
CA ARG A 48 3.13 19.75 6.54
C ARG A 48 2.18 19.82 7.74
N GLY A 49 2.40 18.94 8.72
CA GLY A 49 1.59 18.87 9.95
C GLY A 49 0.30 18.05 9.84
N ASP A 50 -0.06 17.55 8.65
CA ASP A 50 -1.24 16.70 8.44
C ASP A 50 -0.82 15.31 7.94
N PHE A 51 -0.72 14.36 8.88
CA PHE A 51 -0.33 12.99 8.57
C PHE A 51 -1.30 12.30 7.58
N LYS A 52 -2.62 12.49 7.72
CA LYS A 52 -3.60 11.82 6.86
C LYS A 52 -3.49 12.33 5.43
N ALA A 53 -3.36 13.65 5.25
CA ALA A 53 -3.18 14.22 3.92
C ALA A 53 -1.82 13.80 3.31
N GLN A 54 -0.76 13.69 4.10
CA GLN A 54 0.51 13.11 3.65
C GLN A 54 0.37 11.65 3.20
N ALA A 55 -0.26 10.81 4.01
CA ALA A 55 -0.50 9.40 3.66
C ALA A 55 -1.33 9.25 2.38
N ARG A 56 -2.37 10.07 2.20
CA ARG A 56 -3.18 10.09 0.96
C ARG A 56 -2.35 10.49 -0.25
N ALA A 57 -1.47 11.49 -0.11
CA ALA A 57 -0.58 11.89 -1.19
C ALA A 57 0.39 10.76 -1.59
N VAL A 58 0.92 10.02 -0.61
CA VAL A 58 1.78 8.84 -0.85
C VAL A 58 1.02 7.75 -1.62
N PHE A 59 -0.18 7.38 -1.18
CA PHE A 59 -0.96 6.36 -1.89
C PHE A 59 -1.45 6.82 -3.27
N ALA A 60 -1.73 8.11 -3.46
CA ALA A 60 -2.04 8.68 -4.77
C ALA A 60 -0.84 8.57 -5.74
N ALA A 61 0.39 8.81 -5.26
CA ALA A 61 1.60 8.61 -6.05
C ALA A 61 1.81 7.13 -6.42
N ILE A 62 1.60 6.21 -5.47
CA ILE A 62 1.64 4.76 -5.72
C ILE A 62 0.62 4.37 -6.79
N LYS A 63 -0.63 4.85 -6.67
CA LYS A 63 -1.68 4.60 -7.66
C LYS A 63 -1.24 5.08 -9.06
N ALA A 64 -0.74 6.30 -9.17
CA ALA A 64 -0.29 6.86 -10.43
C ALA A 64 0.85 6.06 -11.08
N LEU A 65 1.84 5.61 -10.29
CA LEU A 65 2.95 4.78 -10.78
C LEU A 65 2.48 3.40 -11.26
N VAL A 66 1.57 2.77 -10.52
CA VAL A 66 1.01 1.47 -10.88
C VAL A 66 0.17 1.57 -12.16
N GLU A 67 -0.64 2.62 -12.27
CA GLU A 67 -1.45 2.89 -13.48
C GLU A 67 -0.56 3.20 -14.69
N ALA A 68 0.52 3.97 -14.52
CA ALA A 68 1.50 4.22 -15.59
C ALA A 68 2.23 2.94 -16.03
N GLY A 69 2.40 1.98 -15.13
CA GLY A 69 2.93 0.64 -15.43
C GLY A 69 1.90 -0.33 -16.03
N GLY A 70 0.67 0.12 -16.30
CA GLY A 70 -0.41 -0.69 -16.88
C GLY A 70 -1.17 -1.57 -15.87
N GLY A 71 -0.98 -1.35 -14.58
CA GLY A 71 -1.70 -2.05 -13.50
C GLY A 71 -2.82 -1.22 -12.88
N THR A 72 -3.39 -1.76 -11.80
CA THR A 72 -4.34 -1.06 -10.91
C THR A 72 -3.94 -1.28 -9.45
N LEU A 73 -4.59 -0.62 -8.49
CA LEU A 73 -4.31 -0.88 -7.07
C LEU A 73 -4.57 -2.34 -6.65
N ASP A 74 -5.47 -3.06 -7.35
CA ASP A 74 -5.68 -4.50 -7.15
C ASP A 74 -4.46 -5.34 -7.55
N SER A 75 -3.53 -4.76 -8.32
CA SER A 75 -2.26 -5.38 -8.69
C SER A 75 -1.19 -5.28 -7.59
N VAL A 76 -1.39 -4.45 -6.57
CA VAL A 76 -0.42 -4.27 -5.47
C VAL A 76 -0.52 -5.44 -4.51
N VAL A 77 0.59 -6.18 -4.36
CA VAL A 77 0.63 -7.42 -3.57
C VAL A 77 1.28 -7.26 -2.20
N LYS A 78 2.06 -6.20 -2.00
CA LYS A 78 2.67 -5.90 -0.70
C LYS A 78 2.88 -4.41 -0.51
N ILE A 79 2.63 -3.94 0.70
CA ILE A 79 2.91 -2.59 1.16
C ILE A 79 3.90 -2.66 2.32
N THR A 80 4.99 -1.91 2.22
CA THR A 80 5.90 -1.67 3.34
C THR A 80 5.84 -0.20 3.69
N SER A 81 5.49 0.11 4.93
CA SER A 81 5.31 1.48 5.40
C SER A 81 6.23 1.77 6.56
N TYR A 82 6.89 2.93 6.47
CA TYR A 82 7.74 3.48 7.52
C TYR A 82 7.07 4.75 8.03
N VAL A 83 6.75 4.79 9.31
CA VAL A 83 6.21 5.99 9.97
C VAL A 83 7.23 6.53 10.95
N THR A 84 7.31 7.85 11.07
CA THR A 84 8.21 8.50 12.04
C THR A 84 7.69 8.40 13.47
N ASP A 85 6.41 8.10 13.64
CA ASP A 85 5.74 7.99 14.93
C ASP A 85 4.61 6.96 14.89
N VAL A 86 4.72 5.93 15.73
CA VAL A 86 3.77 4.83 15.80
C VAL A 86 2.37 5.28 16.25
N ARG A 87 2.23 6.45 16.86
CA ARG A 87 0.91 7.02 17.24
C ARG A 87 0.01 7.23 16.02
N TYR A 88 0.58 7.41 14.82
CA TYR A 88 -0.19 7.53 13.59
C TYR A 88 -0.70 6.20 13.01
N ARG A 89 -0.45 5.07 13.67
CA ARG A 89 -0.84 3.75 13.19
C ARG A 89 -2.32 3.64 12.82
N GLN A 90 -3.21 4.20 13.62
CA GLN A 90 -4.64 4.12 13.36
C GLN A 90 -5.03 4.99 12.17
N ASP A 91 -4.48 6.20 12.08
CA ASP A 91 -4.70 7.11 10.96
C ASP A 91 -4.18 6.51 9.65
N PHE A 92 -3.00 5.88 9.68
CA PHE A 92 -2.44 5.16 8.55
C PHE A 92 -3.36 4.02 8.09
N ARG A 93 -3.90 3.24 9.03
CA ARG A 93 -4.83 2.14 8.73
C ARG A 93 -6.09 2.64 8.05
N THR A 94 -6.68 3.72 8.57
CA THR A 94 -7.86 4.36 7.98
C THR A 94 -7.58 4.82 6.55
N VAL A 95 -6.47 5.54 6.33
CA VAL A 95 -6.15 6.00 4.97
C VAL A 95 -5.86 4.81 4.04
N ARG A 96 -5.11 3.79 4.46
CA ARG A 96 -4.83 2.62 3.61
C ARG A 96 -6.10 1.87 3.20
N GLU A 97 -7.09 1.81 4.09
CA GLU A 97 -8.40 1.22 3.80
C GLU A 97 -9.17 1.99 2.71
N GLU A 98 -9.00 3.31 2.61
CA GLU A 98 -9.56 4.12 1.51
C GLU A 98 -9.05 3.65 0.12
N PHE A 99 -7.83 3.08 0.05
CA PHE A 99 -7.19 2.66 -1.21
C PHE A 99 -7.28 1.16 -1.49
N PHE A 100 -7.30 0.31 -0.46
CA PHE A 100 -7.22 -1.15 -0.60
C PHE A 100 -8.41 -1.90 0.03
N GLY A 101 -9.39 -1.17 0.56
CA GLY A 101 -10.52 -1.73 1.30
C GLY A 101 -10.13 -2.32 2.66
N ALA A 102 -11.12 -2.88 3.34
CA ALA A 102 -10.98 -3.36 4.72
C ALA A 102 -9.88 -4.43 4.88
N LYS A 103 -9.70 -5.28 3.87
CA LYS A 103 -8.67 -6.33 3.85
C LYS A 103 -7.77 -6.20 2.63
N GLY A 104 -6.80 -5.31 2.74
CA GLY A 104 -5.82 -5.03 1.70
C GLY A 104 -4.76 -6.14 1.50
N PRO A 105 -3.71 -5.85 0.70
CA PRO A 105 -2.64 -6.80 0.40
C PRO A 105 -1.76 -7.09 1.63
N ALA A 106 -0.71 -7.90 1.45
CA ALA A 106 0.28 -8.10 2.50
C ALA A 106 0.87 -6.76 2.97
N SER A 107 1.12 -6.62 4.27
CA SER A 107 1.51 -5.34 4.83
C SER A 107 2.51 -5.47 5.97
N THR A 108 3.47 -4.55 5.98
CA THR A 108 4.35 -4.28 7.11
C THR A 108 4.28 -2.79 7.41
N MET A 109 4.19 -2.44 8.70
CA MET A 109 4.27 -1.06 9.17
C MET A 109 5.25 -1.02 10.34
N VAL A 110 6.28 -0.19 10.24
CA VAL A 110 7.30 0.03 11.26
C VAL A 110 7.47 1.51 11.54
#